data_AF-A0A349HUC6-F1
#
_entry.id   AF-A0A349HUC6-F1
#
_cell.length_a   1.000
_cell.length_b   1.000
_cell.length_c   1.000
_cell.angle_alpha   90.00
_cell.angle_beta   90.00
_cell.angle_gamma   90.00
#
_symmetry.space_group_name_H-M   'P 1'
#
loop_
_entity.id
_entity.type
_entity.pdbx_description
1 polymer ?
#
loop_
_entity_poly.entity_id
_entity_poly.type
_entity_poly.pdbx_seq_one_letter_code
_entity_poly.pdbx_strand_id
1 'polypeptide(L)'
;ILTGAGKTKWHTSTINKILRNEKYIGDALLQKTYTTDFLTKTRVKNNGTVPQYYVEDDHEAIIPKDIFLLVQEELVRRRRVHTSKNGARHCYSCKHCFAQMVFCGECGEFYRRVHWNNRGCKSIVWRCCSRLDNTGHSCHSRTVKETLLEQITLDAINQVLCEKNDFLKTLQTNIATVIRQGDTLSPEVIDERLQELQKELLEKANRKDDYDDIADEILRLRDQRRQAEVDSVVKDEQVKQINDLQDFIKSQPTTITEFDEILVKRLIAKITVFEDYFAVEFRSGITIEIRA
;
A
#
# COMPACT_ATOMS: atom_id res chain seq x y z
N ILE A 1 -0.46 -27.85 -1.68
CA ILE A 1 -1.09 -26.88 -2.61
C ILE A 1 -0.33 -26.91 -3.93
N LEU A 2 -0.98 -27.34 -5.02
CA LEU A 2 -0.40 -27.37 -6.37
C LEU A 2 -0.83 -26.13 -7.17
N THR A 3 -0.05 -25.74 -8.17
CA THR A 3 -0.46 -24.71 -9.15
C THR A 3 -1.63 -25.21 -10.01
N GLY A 4 -2.34 -24.30 -10.69
CA GLY A 4 -3.40 -24.67 -11.65
C GLY A 4 -2.92 -25.56 -12.82
N ALA A 5 -1.61 -25.69 -13.02
CA ALA A 5 -0.99 -26.62 -13.98
C ALA A 5 -0.41 -27.88 -13.31
N GLY A 6 -0.80 -28.19 -12.07
CA GLY A 6 -0.39 -29.40 -11.34
C GLY A 6 1.04 -29.39 -10.78
N LYS A 7 1.78 -28.28 -10.90
CA LYS A 7 3.17 -28.18 -10.40
C LYS A 7 3.23 -27.84 -8.91
N THR A 8 4.22 -28.38 -8.21
CA THR A 8 4.49 -28.09 -6.78
C THR A 8 5.17 -26.74 -6.57
N LYS A 9 5.98 -26.28 -7.53
CA LYS A 9 6.72 -25.01 -7.44
C LYS A 9 5.88 -23.82 -7.90
N TRP A 10 5.70 -22.86 -7.01
CA TRP A 10 5.07 -21.57 -7.32
C TRP A 10 6.11 -20.53 -7.72
N HIS A 11 5.84 -19.82 -8.81
CA HIS A 11 6.66 -18.70 -9.27
C HIS A 11 5.99 -17.37 -8.92
N THR A 12 6.78 -16.37 -8.56
CA THR A 12 6.31 -15.01 -8.23
C THR A 12 5.50 -14.38 -9.37
N SER A 13 5.91 -14.62 -10.62
CA SER A 13 5.20 -14.16 -11.81
C SER A 13 3.80 -14.78 -11.96
N THR A 14 3.61 -16.03 -11.53
CA THR A 14 2.30 -16.69 -11.53
C THR A 14 1.38 -16.06 -10.49
N ILE A 15 1.89 -15.83 -9.28
CA ILE A 15 1.12 -15.19 -8.19
C ILE A 15 0.72 -13.77 -8.59
N ASN A 16 1.65 -13.00 -9.16
CA ASN A 16 1.35 -11.65 -9.64
C ASN A 16 0.29 -11.61 -10.75
N LYS A 17 0.18 -12.64 -11.58
CA LYS A 17 -0.90 -12.75 -12.58
C LYS A 17 -2.25 -13.03 -11.93
N ILE A 18 -2.27 -13.90 -10.91
CA ILE A 18 -3.48 -14.23 -10.16
C ILE A 18 -4.01 -12.98 -9.46
N LEU A 19 -3.16 -12.25 -8.74
CA LEU A 19 -3.56 -11.05 -7.99
C LEU A 19 -4.08 -9.91 -8.87
N ARG A 20 -3.82 -9.92 -10.19
CA ARG A 20 -4.26 -8.87 -11.13
C ARG A 20 -5.40 -9.32 -12.05
N ASN A 21 -5.88 -10.54 -11.88
CA ASN A 21 -6.86 -11.10 -12.80
C ASN A 21 -8.26 -10.63 -12.37
N GLU A 22 -8.86 -9.80 -13.21
CA GLU A 22 -10.19 -9.22 -13.00
C GLU A 22 -11.28 -10.30 -12.93
N LYS A 23 -11.04 -11.49 -13.48
CA LYS A 23 -11.99 -12.61 -13.38
C LYS A 23 -12.30 -13.03 -11.95
N TYR A 24 -11.42 -12.75 -10.99
CA TYR A 24 -11.73 -13.10 -9.60
C TYR A 24 -12.84 -12.23 -8.99
N ILE A 25 -13.12 -11.06 -9.56
CA ILE A 25 -14.21 -10.18 -9.16
C ILE A 25 -15.47 -10.32 -10.03
N GLY A 26 -15.51 -11.31 -10.93
CA GLY A 26 -16.64 -11.51 -11.85
C GLY A 26 -16.51 -10.74 -13.18
N ASP A 27 -15.49 -9.88 -13.31
CA ASP A 27 -15.29 -9.08 -14.52
C ASP A 27 -14.52 -9.85 -15.61
N ALA A 28 -14.68 -9.43 -16.87
CA ALA A 28 -13.98 -10.02 -18.00
C ALA A 28 -13.45 -8.95 -18.96
N LEU A 29 -12.12 -8.91 -19.14
CA LEU A 29 -11.51 -8.18 -20.25
C LEU A 29 -11.34 -9.11 -21.45
N LEU A 30 -12.15 -8.87 -22.49
CA LEU A 30 -12.14 -9.60 -23.75
C LEU A 30 -11.05 -9.07 -24.69
N GLN A 31 -10.63 -9.90 -25.63
CA GLN A 31 -9.68 -9.53 -26.69
C GLN A 31 -8.29 -9.06 -26.19
N LYS A 32 -7.81 -9.63 -25.07
CA LYS A 32 -6.43 -9.43 -24.56
C LYS A 32 -5.33 -9.85 -25.56
N THR A 33 -5.68 -10.70 -26.52
CA THR A 33 -4.80 -11.13 -27.62
C THR A 33 -5.61 -11.16 -28.91
N TYR A 34 -4.96 -10.91 -30.04
CA TYR A 34 -5.55 -11.02 -31.37
C TYR A 34 -4.61 -11.77 -32.31
N THR A 35 -5.15 -12.28 -33.41
CA THR A 35 -4.39 -12.97 -34.44
C THR A 35 -3.91 -11.95 -35.46
N THR A 36 -2.60 -11.83 -35.66
CA THR A 36 -2.02 -10.85 -36.60
C THR A 36 -2.06 -11.34 -38.05
N ASP A 37 -1.90 -12.65 -38.24
CA ASP A 37 -1.90 -13.28 -39.55
C ASP A 37 -2.69 -14.59 -39.48
N PHE A 38 -3.64 -14.73 -40.41
CA PHE A 38 -4.55 -15.86 -40.50
C PHE A 38 -3.86 -17.13 -41.01
N LEU A 39 -2.80 -17.02 -41.82
CA LEU A 39 -2.04 -18.17 -42.32
C LEU A 39 -1.18 -18.77 -41.20
N THR A 40 -0.39 -17.93 -40.53
CA THR A 40 0.54 -18.39 -39.49
C THR A 40 -0.12 -18.57 -38.12
N LYS A 41 -1.37 -18.10 -37.94
CA LYS A 41 -2.16 -18.15 -36.69
C LYS A 41 -1.40 -17.57 -35.48
N THR A 42 -0.51 -16.61 -35.72
CA THR A 42 0.29 -15.97 -34.69
C THR A 42 -0.59 -15.09 -33.80
N ARG A 43 -0.63 -15.39 -32.51
CA ARG A 43 -1.38 -14.61 -31.52
C ARG A 43 -0.45 -13.67 -30.78
N VAL A 44 -0.77 -12.39 -30.80
CA VAL A 44 0.00 -11.34 -30.13
C VAL A 44 -0.87 -10.70 -29.06
N LYS A 45 -0.24 -10.17 -27.99
CA LYS A 45 -0.94 -9.37 -27.00
C LYS A 45 -1.49 -8.10 -27.64
N ASN A 46 -2.72 -7.78 -27.30
CA ASN A 46 -3.35 -6.56 -27.75
C ASN A 46 -2.93 -5.42 -26.81
N ASN A 47 -2.12 -4.49 -27.32
CA ASN A 47 -1.67 -3.29 -26.59
C ASN A 47 -2.43 -2.03 -27.07
N GLY A 48 -3.66 -2.20 -27.55
CA GLY A 48 -4.47 -1.12 -28.13
C GLY A 48 -4.51 -1.09 -29.65
N THR A 49 -3.98 -2.13 -30.33
CA THR A 49 -4.05 -2.22 -31.80
C THR A 49 -5.47 -2.51 -32.28
N VAL A 50 -6.23 -3.27 -31.50
CA VAL A 50 -7.62 -3.62 -31.77
C VAL A 50 -8.45 -3.27 -30.53
N PRO A 51 -9.74 -2.91 -30.65
CA PRO A 51 -10.58 -2.65 -29.48
C PRO A 51 -10.53 -3.79 -28.45
N GLN A 52 -10.58 -3.42 -27.17
CA GLN A 52 -10.74 -4.33 -26.05
C GLN A 52 -12.05 -3.99 -25.34
N TYR A 53 -12.76 -5.01 -24.87
CA TYR A 53 -14.05 -4.84 -24.23
C TYR A 53 -13.95 -5.33 -22.79
N TYR A 54 -14.21 -4.43 -21.85
CA TYR A 54 -14.33 -4.76 -20.43
C TYR A 54 -15.80 -4.97 -20.10
N VAL A 55 -16.14 -6.14 -19.57
CA VAL A 55 -17.48 -6.52 -19.16
C VAL A 55 -17.48 -6.66 -17.64
N GLU A 56 -18.34 -5.91 -16.98
CA GLU A 56 -18.60 -6.01 -15.54
C GLU A 56 -19.62 -7.13 -15.28
N ASP A 57 -19.47 -7.85 -14.16
CA ASP A 57 -20.39 -8.91 -13.72
C ASP A 57 -20.67 -10.01 -14.77
N ASP A 58 -19.65 -10.42 -15.52
CA ASP A 58 -19.71 -11.49 -16.53
C ASP A 58 -20.02 -12.86 -15.91
N HIS A 59 -19.53 -13.11 -14.69
CA HIS A 59 -19.78 -14.34 -13.93
C HIS A 59 -19.72 -14.11 -12.42
N GLU A 60 -20.12 -15.13 -11.64
CA GLU A 60 -20.08 -15.08 -10.19
C GLU A 60 -18.65 -14.82 -9.68
N ALA A 61 -18.49 -13.75 -8.91
CA ALA A 61 -17.23 -13.35 -8.34
C ALA A 61 -16.73 -14.38 -7.31
N ILE A 62 -15.43 -14.68 -7.35
CA ILE A 62 -14.76 -15.53 -6.35
C ILE A 62 -14.41 -14.72 -5.10
N ILE A 63 -14.05 -13.44 -5.27
CA ILE A 63 -13.75 -12.51 -4.20
C ILE A 63 -14.55 -11.21 -4.37
N PRO A 64 -14.91 -10.52 -3.28
CA PRO A 64 -15.51 -9.19 -3.35
C PRO A 64 -14.62 -8.18 -4.07
N LYS A 65 -15.25 -7.24 -4.80
CA LYS A 65 -14.57 -6.19 -5.56
C LYS A 65 -13.66 -5.33 -4.67
N ASP A 66 -14.15 -4.94 -3.50
CA ASP A 66 -13.40 -4.10 -2.55
C ASP A 66 -12.05 -4.71 -2.16
N ILE A 67 -12.04 -6.02 -1.86
CA ILE A 67 -10.81 -6.73 -1.50
C ILE A 67 -9.82 -6.72 -2.67
N PHE A 68 -10.31 -6.90 -3.90
CA PHE A 68 -9.45 -6.87 -5.08
C PHE A 68 -8.86 -5.48 -5.32
N LEU A 69 -9.64 -4.41 -5.13
CA LEU A 69 -9.17 -3.03 -5.25
C LEU A 69 -8.09 -2.71 -4.21
N LEU A 70 -8.28 -3.13 -2.96
CA LEU A 70 -7.27 -3.02 -1.90
C LEU A 70 -5.97 -3.77 -2.26
N VAL A 71 -6.09 -4.96 -2.86
CA VAL A 71 -4.92 -5.71 -3.35
C VAL A 71 -4.21 -4.96 -4.48
N GLN A 72 -4.95 -4.35 -5.42
CA GLN A 72 -4.33 -3.54 -6.48
C GLN A 72 -3.57 -2.34 -5.88
N GLU A 73 -4.16 -1.66 -4.91
CA GLU A 73 -3.51 -0.53 -4.24
C GLU A 73 -2.26 -0.98 -3.48
N GLU A 74 -2.32 -2.10 -2.75
CA GLU A 74 -1.17 -2.67 -2.04
C GLU A 74 -0.04 -3.06 -3.02
N LEU A 75 -0.38 -3.59 -4.21
CA LEU A 75 0.60 -3.86 -5.26
C LEU A 75 1.25 -2.58 -5.79
N VAL A 76 0.50 -1.49 -5.91
CA VAL A 76 1.03 -0.17 -6.28
C VAL A 76 1.95 0.35 -5.16
N ARG A 77 1.50 0.32 -3.91
CA ARG A 77 2.27 0.71 -2.72
C ARG A 77 3.60 -0.03 -2.67
N ARG A 78 3.62 -1.36 -2.84
CA ARG A 78 4.85 -2.17 -2.81
C ARG A 78 5.77 -1.93 -4.00
N ARG A 79 5.23 -1.48 -5.13
CA ARG A 79 6.01 -1.09 -6.31
C ARG A 79 6.71 0.25 -6.08
N ARG A 80 6.15 1.14 -5.26
CA ARG A 80 6.79 2.42 -4.94
C ARG A 80 8.14 2.14 -4.30
N VAL A 81 9.19 2.49 -5.04
CA VAL A 81 10.56 2.41 -4.58
C VAL A 81 10.79 3.63 -3.70
N HIS A 82 11.12 3.41 -2.43
CA HIS A 82 11.55 4.51 -1.58
C HIS A 82 12.88 5.02 -2.12
N THR A 83 12.90 6.30 -2.50
CA THR A 83 14.13 6.95 -2.95
C THR A 83 14.60 7.84 -1.81
N SER A 84 15.74 7.46 -1.23
CA SER A 84 16.36 8.22 -0.16
C SER A 84 16.94 9.54 -0.68
N LYS A 85 17.29 10.46 0.23
CA LYS A 85 17.87 11.78 -0.11
C LYS A 85 19.17 11.66 -0.91
N ASN A 86 19.90 10.56 -0.75
CA ASN A 86 21.12 10.24 -1.48
C ASN A 86 20.86 9.62 -2.89
N GLY A 87 19.60 9.50 -3.31
CA GLY A 87 19.20 8.89 -4.58
C GLY A 87 19.15 7.35 -4.57
N ALA A 88 19.45 6.70 -3.44
CA ALA A 88 19.37 5.25 -3.30
C ALA A 88 17.92 4.76 -3.38
N ARG A 89 17.73 3.66 -4.09
CA ARG A 89 16.43 3.06 -4.37
C ARG A 89 16.23 1.79 -3.54
N HIS A 90 15.20 1.79 -2.69
CA HIS A 90 14.88 0.68 -1.80
C HIS A 90 13.57 0.01 -2.22
N CYS A 91 13.64 -1.28 -2.53
CA CYS A 91 12.47 -2.13 -2.76
C CYS A 91 11.80 -2.50 -1.45
N TYR A 92 10.48 -2.67 -1.45
CA TYR A 92 9.72 -3.10 -0.28
C TYR A 92 10.27 -4.39 0.37
N SER A 93 10.32 -4.42 1.71
CA SER A 93 10.76 -5.58 2.49
C SER A 93 10.00 -5.68 3.80
N CYS A 94 9.34 -6.81 4.03
CA CYS A 94 8.59 -7.12 5.24
C CYS A 94 9.17 -8.29 6.05
N LYS A 95 10.47 -8.58 5.90
CA LYS A 95 11.13 -9.73 6.55
C LYS A 95 11.16 -9.66 8.08
N HIS A 96 11.05 -8.46 8.64
CA HIS A 96 11.09 -8.20 10.08
C HIS A 96 10.13 -7.05 10.41
N CYS A 97 9.63 -6.94 11.65
CA CYS A 97 8.72 -5.86 12.06
C CYS A 97 9.30 -4.46 11.90
N PHE A 98 10.58 -4.28 12.21
CA PHE A 98 11.30 -3.01 12.04
C PHE A 98 11.80 -2.74 10.61
N ALA A 99 11.63 -3.68 9.67
CA ALA A 99 12.10 -3.49 8.30
C ALA A 99 11.36 -2.31 7.65
N GLN A 100 12.10 -1.33 7.12
CA GLN A 100 11.56 -0.09 6.53
C GLN A 100 10.71 0.77 7.48
N MET A 101 10.84 0.53 8.79
CA MET A 101 10.22 1.35 9.84
C MET A 101 11.25 2.23 10.55
N VAL A 102 12.52 1.81 10.60
CA VAL A 102 13.59 2.51 11.31
C VAL A 102 14.41 3.38 10.34
N PHE A 103 14.51 4.67 10.64
CA PHE A 103 15.18 5.69 9.85
C PHE A 103 16.29 6.37 10.65
N CYS A 104 17.28 6.89 9.94
CA CYS A 104 18.33 7.71 10.51
C CYS A 104 17.91 9.17 10.59
N GLY A 105 18.04 9.78 11.77
CA GLY A 105 17.79 11.22 11.96
C GLY A 105 18.80 12.13 11.28
N GLU A 106 20.03 11.65 11.04
CA GLU A 106 21.11 12.41 10.41
C GLU A 106 20.95 12.47 8.88
N CYS A 107 20.91 11.32 8.20
CA CYS A 107 20.90 11.24 6.74
C CYS A 107 19.52 10.93 6.13
N GLY A 108 18.52 10.55 6.94
CA GLY A 108 17.19 10.15 6.49
C GLY A 108 17.10 8.75 5.88
N GLU A 109 18.20 8.00 5.84
CA GLU A 109 18.25 6.65 5.26
C GLU A 109 17.68 5.58 6.21
N PHE A 110 17.24 4.45 5.66
CA PHE A 110 16.81 3.31 6.47
C PHE A 110 17.92 2.68 7.30
N TYR A 111 17.54 2.08 8.42
CA TYR A 111 18.37 1.10 9.10
C TYR A 111 18.14 -0.30 8.53
N ARG A 112 19.23 -1.07 8.41
CA ARG A 112 19.23 -2.47 7.99
C ARG A 112 19.62 -3.35 9.15
N ARG A 113 18.90 -4.46 9.29
CA ARG A 113 19.24 -5.56 10.19
C ARG A 113 20.49 -6.29 9.70
N VAL A 114 21.50 -6.41 10.56
CA VAL A 114 22.80 -7.05 10.28
C VAL A 114 23.10 -8.07 11.37
N HIS A 115 23.54 -9.25 10.96
CA HIS A 115 24.01 -10.28 11.87
C HIS A 115 25.51 -10.09 12.15
N TRP A 116 25.86 -9.92 13.42
CA TRP A 116 27.24 -9.88 13.88
C TRP A 116 27.60 -11.18 14.57
N ASN A 117 28.82 -11.64 14.31
CA ASN A 117 29.43 -12.74 15.03
C ASN A 117 30.78 -12.26 15.57
N ASN A 118 30.85 -12.03 16.87
CA ASN A 118 32.11 -11.68 17.52
C ASN A 118 32.51 -12.83 18.44
N ARG A 119 33.62 -13.51 18.12
CA ARG A 119 34.19 -14.61 18.92
C ARG A 119 33.15 -15.67 19.34
N GLY A 120 32.19 -15.99 18.46
CA GLY A 120 31.14 -16.99 18.71
C GLY A 120 29.85 -16.41 19.30
N CYS A 121 29.86 -15.18 19.81
CA CYS A 121 28.67 -14.47 20.24
C CYS A 121 27.94 -13.88 19.03
N LYS A 122 26.81 -14.51 18.66
CA LYS A 122 25.90 -13.98 17.65
C LYS A 122 25.05 -12.88 18.25
N SER A 123 25.05 -11.71 17.62
CA SER A 123 24.19 -10.58 17.99
C SER A 123 23.58 -9.97 16.73
N ILE A 124 22.40 -9.36 16.89
CA ILE A 124 21.71 -8.69 15.80
C ILE A 124 21.71 -7.20 16.09
N VAL A 125 22.21 -6.45 15.11
CA VAL A 125 22.31 -5.00 15.19
C VAL A 125 21.67 -4.35 13.97
N TRP A 126 21.18 -3.15 14.17
CA TRP A 126 20.60 -2.29 13.16
C TRP A 126 21.58 -1.17 12.87
N ARG A 127 21.92 -1.00 11.59
CA ARG A 127 22.86 0.05 11.12
C ARG A 127 22.26 0.82 9.96
N CYS A 128 22.48 2.13 9.95
CA CYS A 128 22.12 3.00 8.83
C CYS A 128 22.69 2.44 7.51
N CYS A 129 21.88 2.37 6.44
CA CYS A 129 22.32 1.84 5.15
C CYS A 129 23.43 2.71 4.54
N SER A 130 23.43 4.04 4.72
CA SER A 130 24.50 4.90 4.22
C SER A 130 25.87 4.60 4.83
N ARG A 131 25.93 3.97 6.03
CA ARG A 131 27.18 3.48 6.63
C ARG A 131 27.63 2.13 6.09
N LEU A 132 26.71 1.34 5.55
CA LEU A 132 26.98 0.00 5.04
C LEU A 132 27.28 0.04 3.54
N ASP A 133 26.52 0.84 2.82
CA ASP A 133 26.61 1.01 1.38
C ASP A 133 27.50 2.22 1.11
N ASN A 134 28.48 2.08 0.22
CA ASN A 134 29.44 3.13 -0.11
C ASN A 134 28.78 4.23 -0.97
N THR A 135 27.81 4.93 -0.37
CA THR A 135 26.88 5.88 -1.01
C THR A 135 27.48 7.27 -1.19
N GLY A 136 28.78 7.45 -0.91
CA GLY A 136 29.47 8.75 -0.99
C GLY A 136 29.12 9.74 0.13
N HIS A 137 28.18 9.39 1.02
CA HIS A 137 27.80 10.18 2.18
C HIS A 137 28.30 9.52 3.48
N SER A 138 29.15 10.22 4.24
CA SER A 138 29.61 9.77 5.55
C SER A 138 28.55 10.05 6.62
N CYS A 139 27.78 9.02 7.00
CA CYS A 139 26.86 9.08 8.14
C CYS A 139 27.54 8.55 9.40
N HIS A 140 27.42 9.24 10.52
CA HIS A 140 28.05 8.88 11.81
C HIS A 140 27.07 8.25 12.79
N SER A 141 25.81 8.10 12.38
CA SER A 141 24.75 7.54 13.20
C SER A 141 25.10 6.20 13.88
N ARG A 142 24.63 6.06 15.12
CA ARG A 142 24.95 4.96 16.04
C ARG A 142 24.44 3.61 15.55
N THR A 143 25.13 2.54 15.97
CA THR A 143 24.69 1.15 15.79
C THR A 143 23.75 0.80 16.93
N VAL A 144 22.54 0.32 16.61
CA VAL A 144 21.50 0.04 17.59
C VAL A 144 21.32 -1.48 17.73
N LYS A 145 21.21 -2.01 18.95
CA LYS A 145 20.91 -3.44 19.17
C LYS A 145 19.42 -3.69 18.94
N GLU A 146 19.06 -4.86 18.43
CA GLU A 146 17.64 -5.24 18.24
C GLU A 146 16.85 -5.17 19.56
N THR A 147 17.42 -5.69 20.65
CA THR A 147 16.82 -5.62 21.99
C THR A 147 16.55 -4.20 22.48
N LEU A 148 17.38 -3.23 22.07
CA LEU A 148 17.18 -1.84 22.44
C LEU A 148 15.98 -1.25 21.69
N LEU A 149 15.84 -1.56 20.39
CA LEU A 149 14.65 -1.15 19.62
C LEU A 149 13.37 -1.74 20.21
N GLU A 150 13.38 -3.01 20.61
CA GLU A 150 12.25 -3.66 21.27
C GLU A 150 11.84 -2.92 22.55
N GLN A 151 12.81 -2.61 23.42
CA GLN A 151 12.60 -1.84 24.64
C GLN A 151 12.01 -0.46 24.38
N ILE A 152 12.60 0.31 23.46
CA ILE A 152 12.12 1.65 23.09
C ILE A 152 10.69 1.59 22.57
N THR A 153 10.36 0.59 21.75
CA THR A 153 8.99 0.45 21.26
C THR A 153 7.99 0.08 22.36
N LEU A 154 8.39 -0.75 23.32
CA LEU A 154 7.56 -1.06 24.47
C LEU A 154 7.33 0.17 25.35
N ASP A 155 8.39 0.93 25.63
CA ASP A 155 8.31 2.16 26.41
C ASP A 155 7.41 3.19 25.74
N ALA A 156 7.53 3.36 24.42
CA ALA A 156 6.67 4.26 23.64
C ALA A 156 5.20 3.84 23.71
N ILE A 157 4.94 2.54 23.53
CA ILE A 157 3.58 2.01 23.57
C ILE A 157 3.00 2.17 24.97
N ASN A 158 3.75 1.84 26.02
CA ASN A 158 3.30 1.99 27.40
C ASN A 158 3.00 3.45 27.75
N GLN A 159 3.81 4.40 27.27
CA GLN A 159 3.54 5.82 27.47
C GLN A 159 2.22 6.26 26.78
N VAL A 160 1.96 5.81 25.56
CA VAL A 160 0.66 6.01 24.89
C VAL A 160 -0.50 5.37 25.66
N LEU A 161 -0.29 4.16 26.18
CA LEU A 161 -1.31 3.43 26.94
C LEU A 161 -1.55 4.03 28.34
N CYS A 162 -0.66 4.87 28.86
CA CYS A 162 -0.95 5.70 30.03
C CYS A 162 -1.87 6.88 29.68
N GLU A 163 -1.74 7.44 28.48
CA GLU A 163 -2.52 8.59 27.98
C GLU A 163 -3.62 8.18 26.96
N LYS A 164 -4.24 7.01 27.16
CA LYS A 164 -5.21 6.41 26.20
C LYS A 164 -6.28 7.38 25.73
N ASN A 165 -6.82 8.21 26.61
CA ASN A 165 -7.94 9.10 26.28
C ASN A 165 -7.55 10.17 25.26
N ASP A 166 -6.37 10.77 25.38
CA ASP A 166 -5.92 11.82 24.48
C ASP A 166 -5.40 11.25 23.16
N PHE A 167 -4.81 10.05 23.21
CA PHE A 167 -4.50 9.27 22.01
C PHE A 167 -5.76 8.94 21.18
N LEU A 168 -6.83 8.48 21.84
CA LEU A 168 -8.09 8.16 21.17
C LEU A 168 -8.77 9.39 20.55
N LYS A 169 -8.74 10.54 21.23
CA LYS A 169 -9.27 11.81 20.66
C LYS A 169 -8.49 12.25 19.42
N THR A 170 -7.17 12.11 19.46
CA THR A 170 -6.29 12.47 18.32
C THR A 170 -6.59 11.56 17.13
N LEU A 171 -6.73 10.26 17.36
CA LEU A 171 -7.16 9.30 16.33
C LEU A 171 -8.50 9.69 15.70
N GLN A 172 -9.51 10.00 16.52
CA GLN A 172 -10.84 10.41 16.02
C GLN A 172 -10.77 11.70 15.19
N THR A 173 -9.92 12.63 15.59
CA THR A 173 -9.73 13.88 14.84
C THR A 173 -9.13 13.61 13.46
N ASN A 174 -8.15 12.69 13.38
CA ASN A 174 -7.56 12.28 12.10
C ASN A 174 -8.59 11.57 11.20
N ILE A 175 -9.44 10.71 11.75
CA ILE A 175 -10.55 10.09 11.00
C ILE A 175 -11.43 11.19 10.40
N ALA A 176 -11.82 12.17 11.21
CA ALA A 176 -12.66 13.26 10.73
C ALA A 176 -11.98 14.11 9.65
N THR A 177 -10.65 14.26 9.67
CA THR A 177 -9.91 14.93 8.56
C THR A 177 -9.86 14.10 7.29
N VAL A 178 -9.69 12.78 7.38
CA VAL A 178 -9.70 11.88 6.21
C VAL A 178 -11.07 11.89 5.52
N ILE A 179 -12.15 11.91 6.31
CA ILE A 179 -13.53 12.03 5.80
C ILE A 179 -13.74 13.41 5.13
N ARG A 180 -13.26 14.51 5.73
CA ARG A 180 -13.46 15.88 5.22
C ARG A 180 -12.65 16.24 3.98
N GLN A 181 -11.52 15.59 3.71
CA GLN A 181 -10.75 15.83 2.48
C GLN A 181 -11.41 15.23 1.22
N GLY A 182 -12.57 14.58 1.37
CA GLY A 182 -13.22 13.75 0.38
C GLY A 182 -14.35 14.39 -0.44
N ASP A 183 -14.37 15.71 -0.68
CA ASP A 183 -15.26 16.31 -1.70
C ASP A 183 -14.74 16.00 -3.13
N THR A 184 -14.52 14.73 -3.41
CA THR A 184 -14.32 14.20 -4.76
C THR A 184 -15.72 13.97 -5.32
N LEU A 185 -15.99 14.40 -6.56
CA LEU A 185 -17.28 14.20 -7.24
C LEU A 185 -17.80 12.78 -6.95
N SER A 186 -19.01 12.68 -6.40
CA SER A 186 -19.61 11.38 -6.08
C SER A 186 -19.62 10.51 -7.35
N PRO A 187 -19.32 9.20 -7.26
CA PRO A 187 -19.48 8.27 -8.38
C PRO A 187 -20.84 8.39 -9.06
N GLU A 188 -21.89 8.72 -8.31
CA GLU A 188 -23.26 8.92 -8.80
C GLU A 188 -23.36 10.09 -9.79
N VAL A 189 -22.68 11.21 -9.52
CA VAL A 189 -22.66 12.39 -10.39
C VAL A 189 -21.90 12.08 -11.69
N ILE A 190 -20.84 11.28 -11.60
CA ILE A 190 -20.08 10.84 -12.78
C ILE A 190 -20.93 9.88 -13.64
N ASP A 191 -21.73 9.02 -13.00
CA ASP A 191 -22.62 8.09 -13.68
C ASP A 191 -23.75 8.78 -14.45
N GLU A 192 -24.37 9.80 -13.86
CA GLU A 192 -25.34 10.65 -14.57
C GLU A 192 -24.73 11.27 -15.82
N ARG A 193 -23.52 11.85 -15.70
CA ARG A 193 -22.83 12.46 -16.84
C ARG A 193 -22.44 11.44 -17.92
N LEU A 194 -22.04 10.23 -17.52
CA LEU A 194 -21.73 9.15 -18.45
C LEU A 194 -22.97 8.71 -19.24
N GLN A 195 -24.13 8.60 -18.59
CA GLN A 195 -25.38 8.25 -19.27
C GLN A 195 -25.79 9.30 -20.31
N GLU A 196 -25.66 10.59 -19.97
CA GLU A 196 -25.91 11.69 -20.91
C GLU A 196 -25.02 11.60 -22.16
N LEU A 197 -23.71 11.46 -21.96
CA LEU A 197 -22.75 11.37 -23.07
C LEU A 197 -22.95 10.10 -23.89
N GLN A 198 -23.32 8.98 -23.27
CA GLN A 198 -23.66 7.75 -24.00
C GLN A 198 -24.89 7.96 -24.90
N LYS A 199 -25.90 8.69 -24.42
CA LYS A 199 -27.08 9.03 -25.23
C LYS A 199 -26.72 9.97 -26.38
N GLU A 200 -25.91 10.99 -26.12
CA GLU A 200 -25.43 11.93 -27.14
C GLU A 200 -24.60 11.21 -28.22
N LEU A 201 -23.76 10.25 -27.81
CA LEU A 201 -22.97 9.43 -28.72
C LEU A 201 -23.85 8.58 -29.65
N LEU A 202 -24.93 7.96 -29.13
CA LEU A 202 -25.89 7.22 -29.96
C LEU A 202 -26.61 8.13 -30.96
N GLU A 203 -26.97 9.35 -30.56
CA GLU A 203 -27.62 10.31 -31.45
C GLU A 203 -26.69 10.79 -32.57
N LYS A 204 -25.43 11.12 -32.26
CA LYS A 204 -24.43 11.50 -33.28
C LYS A 204 -24.03 10.35 -34.19
N ALA A 205 -23.89 9.13 -33.65
CA ALA A 205 -23.60 7.94 -34.44
C ALA A 205 -24.72 7.66 -35.47
N ASN A 206 -25.99 7.83 -35.09
CA ASN A 206 -27.12 7.71 -35.99
C ASN A 206 -27.13 8.81 -37.09
N ARG A 207 -26.61 10.00 -36.78
CA ARG A 207 -26.48 11.12 -37.73
C ARG A 207 -25.23 11.05 -38.61
N LYS A 208 -24.30 10.12 -38.33
CA LYS A 208 -22.97 10.02 -38.96
C LYS A 208 -22.09 11.26 -38.76
N ASP A 209 -22.29 11.96 -37.64
CA ASP A 209 -21.45 13.09 -37.25
C ASP A 209 -20.18 12.60 -36.54
N ASP A 210 -19.15 13.45 -36.48
CA ASP A 210 -17.95 13.20 -35.68
C ASP A 210 -18.28 13.20 -34.18
N TYR A 211 -17.82 12.16 -33.48
CA TYR A 211 -18.09 11.89 -32.07
C TYR A 211 -16.82 11.64 -31.26
N ASP A 212 -15.63 11.85 -31.84
CA ASP A 212 -14.34 11.58 -31.19
C ASP A 212 -14.21 12.32 -29.84
N ASP A 213 -14.62 13.59 -29.77
CA ASP A 213 -14.63 14.39 -28.53
C ASP A 213 -15.51 13.77 -27.41
N ILE A 214 -16.66 13.20 -27.78
CA ILE A 214 -17.58 12.57 -26.83
C ILE A 214 -16.98 11.24 -26.35
N ALA A 215 -16.39 10.47 -27.26
CA ALA A 215 -15.72 9.22 -26.91
C ALA A 215 -14.55 9.45 -25.95
N ASP A 216 -13.74 10.49 -26.20
CA ASP A 216 -12.64 10.89 -25.32
C ASP A 216 -13.13 11.33 -23.94
N GLU A 217 -14.22 12.09 -23.88
CA GLU A 217 -14.79 12.53 -22.60
C GLU A 217 -15.39 11.36 -21.80
N ILE A 218 -16.06 10.42 -22.46
CA ILE A 218 -16.54 9.16 -21.84
C ILE A 218 -15.36 8.38 -21.27
N LEU A 219 -14.24 8.27 -22.01
CA LEU A 219 -13.04 7.58 -21.52
C LEU A 219 -12.48 8.26 -20.26
N ARG A 220 -12.36 9.58 -20.27
CA ARG A 220 -11.89 10.37 -19.10
C ARG A 220 -12.78 10.17 -17.88
N LEU A 221 -14.10 10.30 -18.05
CA LEU A 221 -15.05 10.15 -16.94
C LEU A 221 -15.08 8.73 -16.39
N ARG A 222 -14.93 7.71 -17.24
CA ARG A 222 -14.78 6.31 -16.78
C ARG A 222 -13.53 6.11 -15.94
N ASP A 223 -12.41 6.70 -16.33
CA ASP A 223 -11.17 6.63 -15.56
C ASP A 223 -11.29 7.39 -14.23
N GLN A 224 -11.95 8.56 -14.23
CA GLN A 224 -12.25 9.31 -13.00
C GLN A 224 -13.17 8.53 -12.06
N ARG A 225 -14.24 7.90 -12.57
CA ARG A 225 -15.14 7.04 -11.80
C ARG A 225 -14.37 5.89 -11.16
N ARG A 226 -13.53 5.20 -11.93
CA ARG A 226 -12.71 4.09 -11.42
C ARG A 226 -11.76 4.56 -10.33
N GLN A 227 -11.14 5.73 -10.50
CA GLN A 227 -10.25 6.29 -9.49
C GLN A 227 -11.03 6.67 -8.21
N ALA A 228 -12.20 7.28 -8.34
CA ALA A 228 -13.07 7.62 -7.22
C ALA A 228 -13.54 6.38 -6.45
N GLU A 229 -13.89 5.29 -7.15
CA GLU A 229 -14.25 4.01 -6.54
C GLU A 229 -13.09 3.42 -5.72
N VAL A 230 -11.87 3.40 -6.30
CA VAL A 230 -10.67 2.98 -5.59
C VAL A 230 -10.45 3.84 -4.35
N ASP A 231 -10.47 5.16 -4.50
CA ASP A 231 -10.22 6.08 -3.39
C ASP A 231 -11.26 5.94 -2.27
N SER A 232 -12.53 5.66 -2.62
CA SER A 232 -13.59 5.37 -1.64
C SER A 232 -13.30 4.10 -0.85
N VAL A 233 -13.03 2.99 -1.54
CA VAL A 233 -12.74 1.69 -0.89
C VAL A 233 -11.51 1.80 0.02
N VAL A 234 -10.49 2.52 -0.42
CA VAL A 234 -9.27 2.75 0.35
C VAL A 234 -9.55 3.58 1.61
N LYS A 235 -10.37 4.64 1.50
CA LYS A 235 -10.79 5.45 2.65
C LYS A 235 -11.59 4.62 3.64
N ASP A 236 -12.56 3.83 3.18
CA ASP A 236 -13.39 2.98 4.04
C ASP A 236 -12.55 1.95 4.80
N GLU A 237 -11.58 1.32 4.12
CA GLU A 237 -10.63 0.41 4.77
C GLU A 237 -9.72 1.13 5.78
N GLN A 238 -9.26 2.35 5.48
CA GLN A 238 -8.49 3.16 6.43
C GLN A 238 -9.31 3.49 7.68
N VAL A 239 -10.57 3.91 7.52
CA VAL A 239 -11.48 4.18 8.64
C VAL A 239 -11.70 2.92 9.46
N LYS A 240 -11.94 1.78 8.81
CA LYS A 240 -12.08 0.48 9.48
C LYS A 240 -10.82 0.09 10.26
N GLN A 241 -9.64 0.22 9.66
CA GLN A 241 -8.38 -0.06 10.34
C GLN A 241 -8.16 0.81 11.58
N ILE A 242 -8.54 2.09 11.52
CA ILE A 242 -8.45 2.99 12.66
C ILE A 242 -9.46 2.61 13.76
N ASN A 243 -10.70 2.27 13.39
CA ASN A 243 -11.70 1.79 14.35
C ASN A 243 -11.24 0.50 15.04
N ASP A 244 -10.73 -0.46 14.25
CA ASP A 244 -10.18 -1.70 14.79
C ASP A 244 -8.97 -1.43 15.70
N LEU A 245 -8.15 -0.43 15.37
CA LEU A 245 -7.03 0.02 16.22
C LEU A 245 -7.54 0.59 17.55
N GLN A 246 -8.58 1.42 17.49
CA GLN A 246 -9.20 2.03 18.65
C GLN A 246 -9.79 0.95 19.58
N ASP A 247 -10.50 -0.03 19.04
CA ASP A 247 -11.08 -1.12 19.83
C ASP A 247 -10.01 -2.08 20.37
N PHE A 248 -8.95 -2.29 19.60
CA PHE A 248 -7.78 -3.02 20.07
C PHE A 248 -7.12 -2.31 21.26
N ILE A 249 -6.90 -0.99 21.20
CA ILE A 249 -6.29 -0.24 22.32
C ILE A 249 -7.18 -0.23 23.57
N LYS A 250 -8.51 -0.17 23.40
CA LYS A 250 -9.46 -0.30 24.52
C LYS A 250 -9.38 -1.67 25.20
N SER A 251 -9.13 -2.74 24.43
CA SER A 251 -9.07 -4.10 24.98
C SER A 251 -7.73 -4.45 25.62
N GLN A 252 -6.65 -3.74 25.29
CA GLN A 252 -5.33 -3.98 25.88
C GLN A 252 -5.24 -3.53 27.35
N PRO A 253 -4.50 -4.26 28.21
CA PRO A 253 -4.19 -3.82 29.57
C PRO A 253 -3.39 -2.50 29.56
N THR A 254 -3.30 -1.86 30.73
CA THR A 254 -2.63 -0.56 30.88
C THR A 254 -1.10 -0.65 30.73
N THR A 255 -0.52 -1.85 30.86
CA THR A 255 0.92 -2.08 30.74
C THR A 255 1.18 -3.35 29.94
N ILE A 256 2.03 -3.23 28.93
CA ILE A 256 2.51 -4.34 28.10
C ILE A 256 3.97 -4.58 28.47
N THR A 257 4.27 -5.79 28.92
CA THR A 257 5.61 -6.20 29.37
C THR A 257 6.38 -6.99 28.31
N GLU A 258 5.68 -7.54 27.31
CA GLU A 258 6.25 -8.40 26.28
C GLU A 258 6.18 -7.73 24.91
N PHE A 259 7.27 -7.87 24.15
CA PHE A 259 7.35 -7.38 22.79
C PHE A 259 6.49 -8.22 21.85
N ASP A 260 5.53 -7.57 21.19
CA ASP A 260 4.72 -8.18 20.14
C ASP A 260 4.95 -7.49 18.78
N GLU A 261 5.46 -8.25 17.82
CA GLU A 261 5.70 -7.78 16.45
C GLU A 261 4.42 -7.30 15.76
N ILE A 262 3.27 -7.93 16.03
CA ILE A 262 1.99 -7.60 15.41
C ILE A 262 1.54 -6.24 15.90
N LEU A 263 1.62 -6.04 17.22
CA LEU A 263 1.32 -4.78 17.88
C LEU A 263 2.16 -3.63 17.31
N VAL A 264 3.47 -3.83 17.19
CA VAL A 264 4.39 -2.83 16.64
C VAL A 264 4.06 -2.47 15.20
N LYS A 265 3.85 -3.46 14.33
CA LYS A 265 3.47 -3.21 12.92
C LYS A 265 2.16 -2.43 12.81
N ARG A 266 1.25 -2.64 13.77
CA ARG A 266 -0.08 -2.04 13.77
C ARG A 266 -0.08 -0.61 14.33
N LEU A 267 0.68 -0.32 15.39
CA LEU A 267 0.68 0.98 16.06
C LEU A 267 1.73 1.95 15.53
N ILE A 268 2.93 1.45 15.22
CA ILE A 268 4.07 2.30 14.88
C ILE A 268 4.13 2.50 13.37
N ALA A 269 4.26 3.77 12.97
CA ALA A 269 4.47 4.16 11.59
C ALA A 269 5.97 4.23 11.26
N LYS A 270 6.74 4.88 12.14
CA LYS A 270 8.14 5.21 11.90
C LYS A 270 8.91 5.35 13.21
N ILE A 271 10.17 4.92 13.21
CA ILE A 271 11.12 5.12 14.30
C ILE A 271 12.31 5.88 13.73
N THR A 272 12.64 7.05 14.27
CA THR A 272 13.80 7.84 13.84
C THR A 272 14.87 7.79 14.92
N VAL A 273 16.06 7.33 14.54
CA VAL A 273 17.21 7.18 15.44
C VAL A 273 18.08 8.44 15.39
N PHE A 274 18.20 9.12 16.53
CA PHE A 274 19.16 10.18 16.76
C PHE A 274 20.32 9.67 17.65
N GLU A 275 21.29 10.53 17.90
CA GLU A 275 22.46 10.21 18.74
C GLU A 275 22.04 9.93 20.19
N ASP A 276 21.23 10.83 20.77
CA ASP A 276 20.85 10.78 22.20
C ASP A 276 19.43 10.23 22.46
N TYR A 277 18.60 10.15 21.42
CA TYR A 277 17.19 9.78 21.58
C TYR A 277 16.62 9.06 20.35
N PHE A 278 15.40 8.57 20.50
CA PHE A 278 14.59 7.96 19.46
C PHE A 278 13.26 8.70 19.37
N ALA A 279 12.84 9.06 18.16
CA ALA A 279 11.50 9.58 17.92
C ALA A 279 10.64 8.46 17.34
N VAL A 280 9.63 8.01 18.08
CA VAL A 280 8.68 6.98 17.68
C VAL A 280 7.38 7.67 17.24
N GLU A 281 7.09 7.58 15.96
CA GLU A 281 5.88 8.10 15.35
C GLU A 281 4.85 6.98 15.21
N PHE A 282 3.69 7.19 15.84
CA PHE A 282 2.54 6.30 15.76
C PHE A 282 1.74 6.58 14.49
N ARG A 283 0.99 5.57 14.02
CA ARG A 283 0.04 5.75 12.90
C ARG A 283 -1.07 6.75 13.21
N SER A 284 -1.25 7.11 14.49
CA SER A 284 -2.11 8.20 14.94
C SER A 284 -1.51 9.60 14.73
N GLY A 285 -0.27 9.71 14.24
CA GLY A 285 0.45 10.98 14.10
C GLY A 285 1.10 11.49 15.39
N ILE A 286 0.89 10.82 16.53
CA ILE A 286 1.57 11.16 17.78
C ILE A 286 3.03 10.73 17.69
N THR A 287 3.93 11.63 18.08
CA THR A 287 5.37 11.36 18.15
C THR A 287 5.82 11.39 19.60
N ILE A 288 6.51 10.34 20.03
CA ILE A 288 7.09 10.23 21.38
C ILE A 288 8.60 10.18 21.26
N GLU A 289 9.29 10.98 22.07
CA GLU A 289 10.74 10.99 22.18
C GLU A 289 11.20 10.19 23.40
N ILE A 290 12.04 9.18 23.17
CA ILE A 290 12.60 8.31 24.21
C ILE A 290 14.11 8.46 24.21
N ARG A 291 14.68 8.86 25.35
CA ARG A 291 16.12 8.97 25.55
C ARG A 291 16.70 7.62 25.95
N ALA A 292 17.82 7.24 25.35
CA ALA A 292 18.46 5.93 25.52
C ALA A 292 19.96 6.00 25.30
#